data_AF-A0A660YDT6-F1
#
_entry.id   AF-A0A660YDT6-F1
#
_cell.length_a   1.000
_cell.length_b   1.000
_cell.length_c   1.000
_cell.angle_alpha   90.00
_cell.angle_beta   90.00
_cell.angle_gamma   90.00
#
_symmetry.space_group_name_H-M   'P 1'
#
loop_
_entity.id
_entity.type
_entity.pdbx_description
1 polymer ?
#
loop_
_entity_poly.entity_id
_entity_poly.type
_entity_poly.pdbx_seq_one_letter_code
_entity_poly.pdbx_strand_id
1 'polypeptide(L)'
;MATEKKNEIRPLYSEFQGYLSQAPTTSKPNESIGDEALWLQYNGAVDLPSSETGRDYSRFKIDPIQGQYSTFIRIDTYRQKVGGLISRLHGEYFSDEIPPFSGMPSTVITQTQQQSVSVQILLDIQSKIDELLPNTEEGSKKQNFLKKFKSILSSVSNVNDLIGKCMKLANEFGLNVQDILSMWSG
;
A
#
# COMPACT_ATOMS: atom_id res chain seq x y z
N MET A 1 30.48 0.97 -18.23
CA MET A 1 30.42 1.25 -16.78
C MET A 1 29.00 1.32 -16.22
N ALA A 2 28.18 2.35 -16.45
CA ALA A 2 26.82 2.39 -15.85
C ALA A 2 25.91 1.25 -16.34
N THR A 3 26.01 0.88 -17.62
CA THR A 3 25.21 -0.18 -18.24
C THR A 3 25.61 -1.59 -17.80
N GLU A 4 26.89 -1.83 -17.49
CA GLU A 4 27.37 -3.15 -17.00
C GLU A 4 26.86 -3.43 -15.60
N LYS A 5 27.03 -2.48 -14.67
CA LYS A 5 26.51 -2.62 -13.30
C LYS A 5 24.99 -2.75 -13.26
N LYS A 6 24.28 -2.06 -14.17
CA LYS A 6 22.82 -2.20 -14.32
C LYS A 6 22.44 -3.64 -14.70
N ASN A 7 23.22 -4.32 -15.53
CA ASN A 7 22.97 -5.70 -15.94
C ASN A 7 23.33 -6.70 -14.83
N GLU A 8 24.39 -6.46 -14.07
CA GLU A 8 24.80 -7.29 -12.92
C GLU A 8 23.80 -7.19 -11.75
N ILE A 9 23.23 -6.00 -11.51
CA ILE A 9 22.26 -5.78 -10.44
C ILE A 9 20.85 -6.24 -10.81
N ARG A 10 20.49 -6.34 -12.10
CA ARG A 10 19.12 -6.67 -12.52
C ARG A 10 18.61 -8.02 -11.97
N PRO A 11 19.37 -9.12 -11.98
CA PRO A 11 18.94 -10.38 -11.37
C PRO A 11 18.65 -10.24 -9.87
N LEU A 12 19.55 -9.59 -9.12
CA LEU A 12 19.39 -9.37 -7.67
C LEU A 12 18.16 -8.50 -7.38
N TYR A 13 17.97 -7.45 -8.17
CA TYR A 13 16.82 -6.58 -8.09
C TYR A 13 15.49 -7.34 -8.31
N SER A 14 15.42 -8.22 -9.31
CA SER A 14 14.27 -9.10 -9.54
C SER A 14 14.06 -10.11 -8.41
N GLU A 15 15.15 -10.64 -7.83
CA GLU A 15 15.09 -11.54 -6.68
C GLU A 15 14.46 -10.86 -5.45
N PHE A 16 14.85 -9.63 -5.14
CA PHE A 16 14.23 -8.87 -4.05
C PHE A 16 12.74 -8.57 -4.30
N GLN A 17 12.34 -8.32 -5.55
CA GLN A 17 10.92 -8.22 -5.91
C GLN A 17 10.18 -9.55 -5.67
N GLY A 18 10.83 -10.67 -5.97
CA GLY A 18 10.36 -12.01 -5.62
C GLY A 18 10.12 -12.16 -4.11
N TYR A 19 11.11 -11.81 -3.29
CA TYR A 19 10.99 -11.84 -1.83
C TYR A 19 9.83 -10.99 -1.30
N LEU A 20 9.62 -9.79 -1.85
CA LEU A 20 8.52 -8.92 -1.42
C LEU A 20 7.15 -9.45 -1.87
N SER A 21 7.06 -10.05 -3.06
CA SER A 21 5.79 -10.58 -3.59
C SER A 21 5.33 -11.85 -2.87
N GLN A 22 6.27 -12.66 -2.36
CA GLN A 22 5.97 -13.84 -1.55
C GLN A 22 5.82 -13.53 -0.06
N ALA A 23 6.24 -12.33 0.39
CA ALA A 23 6.11 -11.93 1.78
C ALA A 23 4.62 -11.87 2.19
N PRO A 24 4.24 -12.40 3.37
CA PRO A 24 2.88 -12.27 3.86
C PRO A 24 2.44 -10.79 3.91
N THR A 25 1.17 -10.53 3.64
CA THR A 25 0.57 -9.23 3.88
C THR A 25 0.21 -9.12 5.36
N THR A 26 0.52 -7.99 5.98
CA THR A 26 0.19 -7.77 7.40
C THR A 26 -1.31 -7.56 7.52
N SER A 27 -2.01 -8.53 8.11
CA SER A 27 -3.44 -8.39 8.42
C SER A 27 -3.66 -7.79 9.81
N LYS A 28 -2.67 -7.95 10.69
CA LYS A 28 -2.69 -7.50 12.08
C LYS A 28 -1.36 -6.84 12.46
N PRO A 29 -1.40 -5.84 13.36
CA PRO A 29 -0.17 -5.39 14.01
C PRO A 29 0.42 -6.57 14.79
N ASN A 30 1.74 -6.74 14.71
CA ASN A 30 2.52 -7.75 15.44
C ASN A 30 2.59 -9.17 14.85
N GLU A 31 2.19 -9.41 13.61
CA GLU A 31 2.48 -10.69 12.97
C GLU A 31 4.00 -10.89 12.80
N SER A 32 4.46 -12.11 13.08
CA SER A 32 5.88 -12.46 13.13
C SER A 32 6.19 -13.69 12.29
N ILE A 33 7.40 -13.73 11.73
CA ILE A 33 7.98 -14.89 11.07
C ILE A 33 9.01 -15.49 12.02
N GLY A 34 8.83 -16.76 12.37
CA GLY A 34 9.78 -17.52 13.20
C GLY A 34 10.72 -18.42 12.40
N ASP A 35 10.58 -18.48 11.07
CA ASP A 35 11.45 -19.28 10.21
C ASP A 35 12.77 -18.56 9.94
N GLU A 36 13.83 -19.02 10.61
CA GLU A 36 15.17 -18.44 10.55
C GLU A 36 15.80 -18.49 9.16
N ALA A 37 15.51 -19.53 8.39
CA ALA A 37 16.07 -19.68 7.05
C ALA A 37 15.67 -18.49 6.16
N LEU A 38 14.48 -17.92 6.36
CA LEU A 38 13.94 -16.85 5.55
C LEU A 38 14.76 -15.55 5.69
N TRP A 39 15.04 -15.09 6.91
CA TRP A 39 15.81 -13.85 7.08
C TRP A 39 17.32 -14.05 6.88
N LEU A 40 17.85 -15.25 7.12
CA LEU A 40 19.25 -15.57 6.78
C LEU A 40 19.47 -15.57 5.27
N GLN A 41 18.56 -16.19 4.50
CA GLN A 41 18.61 -16.18 3.04
C GLN A 41 18.55 -14.75 2.50
N TYR A 42 17.58 -13.96 2.98
CA TYR A 42 17.47 -12.55 2.60
C TYR A 42 18.75 -11.76 2.95
N ASN A 43 19.26 -11.86 4.18
CA ASN A 43 20.46 -11.14 4.60
C ASN A 43 21.70 -11.53 3.78
N GLY A 44 21.81 -12.79 3.36
CA GLY A 44 22.85 -13.24 2.43
C GLY A 44 22.70 -12.62 1.05
N ALA A 45 21.48 -12.51 0.52
CA ALA A 45 21.22 -11.84 -0.74
C ALA A 45 21.55 -10.33 -0.69
N VAL A 46 21.35 -9.66 0.46
CA VAL A 46 21.72 -8.23 0.66
C VAL A 46 23.22 -7.97 0.52
N ASP A 47 24.07 -8.97 0.76
CA ASP A 47 25.51 -8.82 0.61
C ASP A 47 25.97 -8.79 -0.86
N LEU A 48 25.21 -9.41 -1.77
CA LEU A 48 25.57 -9.51 -3.19
C LEU A 48 25.60 -8.15 -3.90
N PRO A 49 24.60 -7.26 -3.77
CA PRO A 49 24.72 -5.91 -4.33
C PRO A 49 25.94 -5.14 -3.81
N SER A 50 26.37 -5.43 -2.57
CA SER A 50 27.55 -4.77 -1.99
C SER A 50 28.83 -5.23 -2.68
N SER A 51 28.97 -6.53 -2.97
CA SER A 51 30.12 -7.07 -3.71
C SER A 51 30.17 -6.58 -5.16
N GLU A 52 29.02 -6.53 -5.85
CA GLU A 52 28.97 -6.11 -7.25
C GLU A 52 29.22 -4.60 -7.44
N THR A 53 28.75 -3.77 -6.50
CA THR A 53 28.75 -2.32 -6.67
C THR A 53 29.84 -1.59 -5.91
N GLY A 54 30.38 -2.20 -4.86
CA GLY A 54 31.28 -1.57 -3.90
C GLY A 54 30.57 -0.60 -2.94
N ARG A 55 29.24 -0.65 -2.85
CA ARG A 55 28.42 0.18 -1.95
C ARG A 55 27.93 -0.63 -0.76
N ASP A 56 27.67 0.04 0.35
CA ASP A 56 27.15 -0.61 1.55
C ASP A 56 25.61 -0.63 1.58
N TYR A 57 25.04 -1.83 1.58
CA TYR A 57 23.60 -2.07 1.76
C TYR A 57 23.26 -2.73 3.11
N SER A 58 24.22 -2.88 4.02
CA SER A 58 24.05 -3.54 5.33
C SER A 58 22.89 -2.99 6.15
N ARG A 59 22.56 -1.70 6.01
CA ARG A 59 21.40 -1.07 6.66
C ARG A 59 20.05 -1.72 6.32
N PHE A 60 19.97 -2.44 5.21
CA PHE A 60 18.78 -3.16 4.78
C PHE A 60 18.71 -4.60 5.31
N LYS A 61 19.75 -5.09 6.00
CA LYS A 61 19.67 -6.35 6.71
C LYS A 61 18.61 -6.30 7.80
N ILE A 62 18.08 -7.48 8.09
CA ILE A 62 17.07 -7.72 9.11
C ILE A 62 17.76 -8.25 10.35
N ASP A 63 17.57 -7.53 11.44
CA ASP A 63 18.00 -7.94 12.76
C ASP A 63 16.82 -8.62 13.46
N PRO A 64 16.90 -9.93 13.74
CA PRO A 64 15.81 -10.63 14.40
C PRO A 64 15.71 -10.24 15.87
N ILE A 65 14.49 -10.27 16.39
CA ILE A 65 14.17 -9.98 17.78
C ILE A 65 14.29 -11.28 18.57
N GLN A 66 15.14 -11.27 19.59
CA GLN A 66 15.23 -12.37 20.54
C GLN A 66 14.09 -12.27 21.55
N GLY A 67 13.08 -13.13 21.38
CA GLY A 67 12.00 -13.30 22.34
C GLY A 67 12.39 -14.24 23.48
N GLN A 68 11.49 -14.38 24.45
CA GLN A 68 11.68 -15.26 25.61
C GLN A 68 11.78 -16.75 25.22
N TYR A 69 11.12 -17.16 24.13
CA TYR A 69 11.00 -18.56 23.72
C TYR A 69 11.41 -18.84 22.27
N SER A 70 11.60 -17.79 21.46
CA SER A 70 11.98 -17.92 20.06
C SER A 70 12.60 -16.63 19.54
N THR A 71 13.39 -16.76 18.48
CA THR A 71 13.87 -15.65 17.67
C THR A 71 12.90 -15.44 16.51
N PHE A 72 12.48 -14.20 16.27
CA PHE A 72 11.51 -13.90 15.21
C PHE A 72 11.77 -12.53 14.59
N ILE A 73 11.20 -12.31 13.41
CA ILE A 73 11.17 -11.00 12.76
C ILE A 73 9.71 -10.56 12.64
N ARG A 74 9.44 -9.26 12.68
CA ARG A 74 8.10 -8.75 12.40
C ARG A 74 7.90 -8.61 10.89
N ILE A 75 6.72 -8.98 10.40
CA ILE A 75 6.42 -9.00 8.96
C ILE A 75 6.52 -7.59 8.36
N ASP A 76 6.08 -6.57 9.09
CA ASP A 76 6.21 -5.17 8.67
C ASP A 76 7.67 -4.73 8.49
N THR A 77 8.54 -5.11 9.43
CA THR A 77 9.98 -4.83 9.39
C THR A 77 10.63 -5.52 8.19
N TYR A 78 10.30 -6.79 7.96
CA TYR A 78 10.77 -7.54 6.79
C TYR A 78 10.40 -6.85 5.48
N ARG A 79 9.10 -6.54 5.29
CA ARG A 79 8.61 -5.87 4.08
C ARG A 79 9.24 -4.49 3.89
N GLN A 80 9.40 -3.71 4.96
CA GLN A 80 10.02 -2.39 4.92
C GLN A 80 11.48 -2.46 4.47
N LYS A 81 12.25 -3.40 5.01
CA LYS A 81 13.67 -3.60 4.68
C LYS A 81 13.85 -4.03 3.23
N VAL A 82 13.07 -5.02 2.77
CA VAL A 82 13.07 -5.48 1.37
C VAL A 82 12.64 -4.36 0.43
N GLY A 83 11.51 -3.70 0.71
CA GLY A 83 10.99 -2.60 -0.11
C GLY A 83 11.95 -1.42 -0.20
N GLY A 84 12.57 -1.03 0.92
CA GLY A 84 13.58 0.04 0.95
C GLY A 84 14.82 -0.28 0.12
N LEU A 85 15.27 -1.54 0.13
CA LEU A 85 16.39 -1.99 -0.71
C LEU A 85 16.01 -1.91 -2.20
N ILE A 86 14.83 -2.40 -2.57
CA ILE A 86 14.31 -2.32 -3.95
C ILE A 86 14.25 -0.86 -4.41
N SER A 87 13.66 0.04 -3.60
CA SER A 87 13.59 1.46 -3.94
C SER A 87 14.97 2.09 -4.09
N ARG A 88 15.94 1.70 -3.25
CA ARG A 88 17.32 2.18 -3.35
C ARG A 88 18.00 1.71 -4.64
N LEU A 89 17.92 0.42 -4.95
CA LEU A 89 18.48 -0.15 -6.18
C LEU A 89 17.80 0.45 -7.42
N HIS A 90 16.49 0.65 -7.37
CA HIS A 90 15.74 1.32 -8.43
C HIS A 90 16.27 2.72 -8.69
N GLY A 91 16.37 3.56 -7.64
CA GLY A 91 16.89 4.92 -7.79
C GLY A 91 18.36 4.98 -8.25
N GLU A 92 19.18 3.98 -7.92
CA GLU A 92 20.59 3.96 -8.30
C GLU A 92 20.84 3.44 -9.73
N TYR A 93 20.10 2.42 -10.18
CA TYR A 93 20.41 1.69 -11.42
C TYR A 93 19.28 1.67 -12.44
N PHE A 94 18.03 1.93 -12.03
CA PHE A 94 16.84 1.76 -12.86
C PHE A 94 15.93 3.00 -12.83
N SER A 95 16.46 4.19 -12.52
CA SER A 95 15.68 5.43 -12.38
C SER A 95 14.96 5.87 -13.66
N ASP A 96 15.42 5.35 -14.80
CA ASP A 96 14.84 5.51 -16.14
C ASP A 96 13.69 4.53 -16.42
N GLU A 97 13.52 3.51 -15.59
CA GLU A 97 12.45 2.53 -15.68
C GLU A 97 11.26 2.94 -14.83
N ILE A 98 10.08 2.37 -15.13
CA ILE A 98 8.91 2.58 -14.29
C ILE A 98 9.21 1.99 -12.90
N PRO A 99 8.99 2.75 -11.81
CA PRO A 99 9.25 2.24 -10.47
C PRO A 99 8.52 0.92 -10.24
N PRO A 100 9.20 -0.07 -9.65
CA PRO A 100 8.51 -1.27 -9.24
C PRO A 100 7.47 -0.80 -8.23
N PHE A 101 6.23 -1.27 -8.39
CA PHE A 101 5.11 -0.83 -7.56
C PHE A 101 4.69 0.64 -7.77
N SER A 102 4.98 1.28 -8.90
CA SER A 102 4.36 2.57 -9.28
C SER A 102 2.82 2.50 -9.47
N GLY A 103 2.24 1.31 -9.33
CA GLY A 103 0.80 1.04 -9.20
C GLY A 103 0.37 0.48 -7.83
N MET A 104 1.27 0.38 -6.84
CA MET A 104 0.97 -0.01 -5.46
C MET A 104 1.85 0.80 -4.48
N PRO A 105 1.30 1.74 -3.71
CA PRO A 105 2.11 2.71 -2.96
C PRO A 105 2.89 2.04 -1.82
N SER A 106 4.18 1.79 -2.05
CA SER A 106 5.16 1.52 -0.99
C SER A 106 5.89 2.83 -0.65
N THR A 107 5.22 3.68 0.12
CA THR A 107 5.87 4.78 0.83
C THR A 107 5.61 4.57 2.31
N VAL A 108 6.52 3.91 3.03
CA VAL A 108 6.54 4.03 4.48
C VAL A 108 7.32 5.30 4.82
N ILE A 109 6.58 6.40 4.87
CA ILE A 109 6.94 7.54 5.73
C ILE A 109 5.97 7.46 6.91
N THR A 110 6.53 7.46 8.10
CA THR A 110 5.94 7.18 9.41
C THR A 110 4.92 8.24 9.89
N GLN A 111 4.07 8.76 9.00
CA GLN A 111 3.11 9.82 9.30
C GLN A 111 1.73 9.70 8.59
N THR A 112 1.45 8.61 7.88
CA THR A 112 0.26 8.50 6.99
C THR A 112 -0.69 7.32 7.25
N GLN A 113 -0.75 6.75 8.46
CA GLN A 113 -1.80 5.76 8.78
C GLN A 113 -3.23 6.31 8.67
N GLN A 114 -3.43 7.63 8.82
CA GLN A 114 -4.74 8.25 8.58
C GLN A 114 -5.04 8.52 7.09
N GLN A 115 -4.04 8.55 6.21
CA GLN A 115 -4.22 9.01 4.83
C GLN A 115 -4.37 7.85 3.83
N SER A 116 -3.68 6.72 4.03
CA SER A 116 -3.82 5.53 3.15
C SER A 116 -5.20 4.87 3.26
N VAL A 117 -5.72 4.75 4.49
CA VAL A 117 -7.10 4.32 4.75
C VAL A 117 -8.11 5.28 4.12
N SER A 118 -7.84 6.60 4.17
CA SER A 118 -8.71 7.60 3.56
C SER A 118 -8.79 7.46 2.03
N VAL A 119 -7.68 7.17 1.34
CA VAL A 119 -7.68 6.99 -0.12
C VAL A 119 -8.40 5.69 -0.52
N GLN A 120 -8.17 4.58 0.17
CA GLN A 120 -8.85 3.32 -0.13
C GLN A 120 -10.37 3.43 0.09
N ILE A 121 -10.80 4.06 1.20
CA ILE A 121 -12.22 4.31 1.47
C ILE A 121 -12.85 5.14 0.35
N LEU A 122 -12.16 6.15 -0.17
CA LEU A 122 -12.67 6.97 -1.28
C LEU A 122 -12.81 6.16 -2.57
N LEU A 123 -11.86 5.29 -2.89
CA LEU A 123 -11.92 4.40 -4.05
C LEU A 123 -13.03 3.36 -3.94
N ASP A 124 -13.22 2.77 -2.77
CA ASP A 124 -14.29 1.79 -2.52
C ASP A 124 -15.67 2.45 -2.64
N ILE A 125 -15.83 3.65 -2.07
CA ILE A 125 -17.06 4.44 -2.20
C ILE A 125 -17.30 4.81 -3.66
N GLN A 126 -16.28 5.29 -4.37
CA GLN A 126 -16.42 5.65 -5.79
C GLN A 126 -16.83 4.44 -6.64
N SER A 127 -16.18 3.29 -6.43
CA SER A 127 -16.48 2.04 -7.13
C SER A 127 -17.92 1.59 -6.88
N LYS A 128 -18.37 1.67 -5.62
CA LYS A 128 -19.74 1.28 -5.25
C LYS A 128 -20.79 2.28 -5.75
N ILE A 129 -20.47 3.58 -5.84
CA ILE A 129 -21.35 4.55 -6.53
C ILE A 129 -21.46 4.20 -8.01
N ASP A 130 -20.35 3.82 -8.66
CA ASP A 130 -20.34 3.45 -10.07
C ASP A 130 -21.14 2.17 -10.37
N GLU A 131 -21.19 1.24 -9.41
CA GLU A 131 -22.05 0.05 -9.44
C GLU A 131 -23.54 0.39 -9.23
N LEU A 132 -23.85 1.32 -8.32
CA LEU A 132 -25.23 1.67 -7.96
C LEU A 132 -25.90 2.62 -8.97
N LEU A 133 -25.14 3.54 -9.57
CA LEU A 133 -25.64 4.54 -10.52
C LEU A 133 -26.46 3.95 -11.68
N PRO A 134 -26.01 2.90 -12.40
CA PRO A 134 -26.77 2.31 -13.51
C PRO A 134 -28.03 1.56 -13.05
N ASN A 135 -28.05 1.10 -11.79
CA ASN A 135 -29.14 0.31 -11.22
C ASN A 135 -30.14 1.14 -10.41
N THR A 136 -29.93 2.45 -10.32
CA THR A 136 -30.81 3.36 -9.57
C THR A 136 -31.79 4.03 -10.52
N GLU A 137 -33.08 4.04 -10.15
CA GLU A 137 -34.15 4.70 -10.88
C GLU A 137 -33.78 6.12 -11.29
N GLU A 138 -33.93 6.44 -12.57
CA GLU A 138 -33.52 7.70 -13.15
C GLU A 138 -34.35 8.87 -12.59
N GLY A 139 -33.68 9.95 -12.19
CA GLY A 139 -34.32 11.12 -11.58
C GLY A 139 -34.69 10.96 -10.10
N SER A 140 -34.50 9.78 -9.51
CA SER A 140 -34.77 9.56 -8.08
C SER A 140 -33.84 10.40 -7.17
N LYS A 141 -34.31 10.67 -5.95
CA LYS A 141 -33.50 11.33 -4.90
C LYS A 141 -32.16 10.61 -4.67
N LYS A 142 -32.19 9.27 -4.72
CA LYS A 142 -31.02 8.40 -4.60
C LYS A 142 -30.04 8.60 -5.75
N GLN A 143 -30.52 8.65 -7.00
CA GLN A 143 -29.65 8.85 -8.15
C GLN A 143 -28.98 10.23 -8.12
N ASN A 144 -29.74 11.28 -7.78
CA ASN A 144 -29.23 12.64 -7.71
C ASN A 144 -28.22 12.81 -6.55
N PHE A 145 -28.48 12.17 -5.40
CA PHE A 145 -27.52 12.06 -4.31
C PHE A 145 -26.23 11.38 -4.78
N LEU A 146 -26.29 10.20 -5.38
CA LEU A 146 -25.11 9.45 -5.83
C LEU A 146 -24.27 10.23 -6.87
N LYS A 147 -24.92 10.87 -7.85
CA LYS A 147 -24.25 11.72 -8.85
C LYS A 147 -23.50 12.88 -8.19
N LYS A 148 -24.15 13.59 -7.26
CA LYS A 148 -23.56 14.74 -6.59
C LYS A 148 -22.55 14.32 -5.51
N PHE A 149 -22.71 13.14 -4.92
CA PHE A 149 -21.76 12.59 -3.98
C PHE A 149 -20.46 12.23 -4.70
N LYS A 150 -20.56 11.57 -5.87
CA LYS A 150 -19.42 11.26 -6.74
C LYS A 150 -18.62 12.51 -7.12
N SER A 151 -19.28 13.63 -7.44
CA SER A 151 -18.57 14.84 -7.85
C SER A 151 -17.82 15.52 -6.70
N ILE A 152 -18.27 15.36 -5.45
CA ILE A 152 -17.59 15.97 -4.29
C ILE A 152 -16.50 15.09 -3.68
N LEU A 153 -16.44 13.79 -4.01
CA LEU A 153 -15.41 12.86 -3.49
C LEU A 153 -13.98 13.33 -3.79
N SER A 154 -13.75 13.93 -4.96
CA SER A 154 -12.43 14.46 -5.35
C SER A 154 -11.95 15.62 -4.46
N SER A 155 -12.87 16.27 -3.74
CA SER A 155 -12.57 17.38 -2.82
C SER A 155 -12.39 16.94 -1.37
N VAL A 156 -12.55 15.64 -1.07
CA VAL A 156 -12.52 15.13 0.30
C VAL A 156 -11.08 15.05 0.80
N SER A 157 -10.83 15.66 1.95
CA SER A 157 -9.50 15.75 2.56
C SER A 157 -9.21 14.66 3.59
N ASN A 158 -10.24 14.11 4.24
CA ASN A 158 -10.16 13.05 5.25
C ASN A 158 -11.56 12.43 5.53
N VAL A 159 -11.63 11.37 6.35
CA VAL A 159 -12.88 10.65 6.68
C VAL A 159 -13.91 11.51 7.41
N ASN A 160 -13.51 12.45 8.27
CA ASN A 160 -14.47 13.32 8.95
C ASN A 160 -15.11 14.31 7.97
N ASP A 161 -14.32 14.84 7.04
CA ASP A 161 -14.79 15.68 5.92
C ASP A 161 -15.74 14.87 5.00
N LEU A 162 -15.42 13.60 4.72
CA LEU A 162 -16.27 12.69 3.97
C LEU A 162 -17.65 12.52 4.62
N ILE A 163 -17.68 12.17 5.91
CA ILE A 163 -18.92 11.96 6.67
C ILE A 163 -19.72 13.26 6.71
N GLY A 164 -19.09 14.40 7.00
CA GLY A 164 -19.74 15.70 7.03
C GLY A 164 -20.37 16.08 5.69
N LYS A 165 -19.63 15.89 4.59
CA LYS A 165 -20.11 16.12 3.22
C LYS A 165 -21.25 15.18 2.83
N CYS A 166 -21.14 13.90 3.16
CA CYS A 166 -22.18 12.89 2.93
C CYS A 166 -23.49 13.27 3.65
N MET A 167 -23.40 13.60 4.94
CA MET A 167 -24.56 13.96 5.76
C MET A 167 -25.20 15.27 5.32
N LYS A 168 -24.39 16.28 4.95
CA LYS A 168 -24.91 17.54 4.40
C LYS A 168 -25.66 17.30 3.10
N LEU A 169 -25.09 16.48 2.21
CA LEU A 169 -25.69 16.15 0.93
C LEU A 169 -26.98 15.33 1.10
N ALA A 170 -27.01 14.42 2.06
CA ALA A 170 -28.21 13.65 2.37
C ALA A 170 -29.36 14.55 2.83
N ASN A 171 -29.07 15.52 3.71
CA ASN A 171 -30.04 16.54 4.10
C ASN A 171 -30.53 17.37 2.91
N GLU A 172 -29.66 17.75 1.96
CA GLU A 172 -30.05 18.48 0.74
C GLU A 172 -31.05 17.68 -0.13
N PHE A 173 -30.93 16.35 -0.17
CA PHE A 173 -31.84 15.48 -0.92
C PHE A 173 -33.00 14.91 -0.09
N GLY A 174 -33.09 15.27 1.20
CA GLY A 174 -34.10 14.75 2.12
C GLY A 174 -33.97 13.25 2.38
N LEU A 175 -32.74 12.75 2.45
CA LEU A 175 -32.39 11.37 2.80
C LEU A 175 -31.98 11.31 4.27
N ASN A 176 -32.48 10.31 4.99
CA ASN A 176 -32.06 10.04 6.36
C ASN A 176 -30.88 9.04 6.40
N VAL A 177 -30.30 8.84 7.58
CA VAL A 177 -29.15 7.92 7.76
C VAL A 177 -29.50 6.48 7.34
N GLN A 178 -30.72 6.03 7.60
CA GLN A 178 -31.20 4.70 7.20
C GLN A 178 -31.25 4.56 5.68
N ASP A 179 -31.72 5.59 4.97
CA ASP A 179 -31.74 5.61 3.51
C ASP A 179 -30.31 5.47 2.96
N ILE A 180 -29.35 6.19 3.52
CA ILE A 180 -27.93 6.09 3.13
C ILE A 180 -27.40 4.68 3.40
N LEU A 181 -27.56 4.16 4.62
CA LEU A 181 -27.04 2.84 5.00
C LEU A 181 -27.61 1.74 4.10
N SER A 182 -28.89 1.83 3.74
CA SER A 182 -29.54 0.89 2.82
C SER A 182 -28.94 0.88 1.41
N MET A 183 -28.23 1.94 1.01
CA MET A 183 -27.53 1.99 -0.29
C MET A 183 -26.25 1.17 -0.28
N TRP A 184 -25.63 1.01 0.89
CA TRP A 184 -24.35 0.32 1.06
C TRP A 184 -24.50 -1.11 1.57
N SER A 185 -25.68 -1.49 2.08
CA SER A 185 -25.98 -2.82 2.65
C SER A 185 -26.44 -3.86 1.61
N GLY A 186 -25.92 -3.78 0.39
CA GLY A 186 -26.21 -4.73 -0.70
C GLY A 186 -25.27 -5.92 -0.69
#